data_AF-T1DS67-F1
#
_entry.id   AF-T1DS67-F1
#
_cell.length_a   1.000
_cell.length_b   1.000
_cell.length_c   1.000
_cell.angle_alpha   90.00
_cell.angle_beta   90.00
_cell.angle_gamma   90.00
#
_symmetry.space_group_name_H-M   'P 1'
#
loop_
_entity.id
_entity.type
_entity.pdbx_description
1 polymer ?
#
loop_
_entity_poly.entity_id
_entity_poly.type
_entity_poly.pdbx_seq_one_letter_code
_entity_poly.pdbx_strand_id
1 'polypeptide(L)'
;TGRFYSLLDPSYAKNHIPIIASVSEHQPTSWSSFYFDLQILVFLFPAGLYFCFAKLSDANIFIILYGVTSIYFAGVMVRLMLVLAPVMCILSGIAISQLFTKYIRNVDIGGLATTVGPGAGESRKAKARIAYEQQTPVKQEVAIGFVLLLTFLLITYTFHCTWVTSEAYSSPSIVLSARSHDGGRIIFDDFREAYYWLKMNTPEDARVMSWWDYGYQITAMANRTILVDNNTWNNTHISRVGQAMASTEERAYEIMKELDVDYVLVIFGGLTGYSSDDINKFLWMVRIGGSTDRGAHIREMDYYASSGDFRIDKEGSPLY
;
A
#
# COMPACT_ATOMS: atom_id res chain seq x y z
N THR A 1 0.37 18.46 -14.00
CA THR A 1 0.06 17.11 -14.54
C THR A 1 -1.09 16.51 -13.74
N GLY A 2 -2.04 15.83 -14.37
CA GLY A 2 -3.28 15.34 -13.71
C GLY A 2 -3.04 14.42 -12.50
N ARG A 3 -1.92 13.67 -12.47
CA ARG A 3 -1.52 12.81 -11.33
C ARG A 3 -1.20 13.57 -10.04
N PHE A 4 -0.69 14.81 -10.11
CA PHE A 4 -0.46 15.62 -8.91
C PHE A 4 -1.74 16.32 -8.45
N TYR A 5 -2.59 16.72 -9.40
CA TYR A 5 -3.87 17.35 -9.09
C TYR A 5 -4.80 16.37 -8.36
N SER A 6 -4.77 15.08 -8.72
CA SER A 6 -5.55 14.06 -8.01
C SER A 6 -5.14 13.84 -6.54
N LEU A 7 -3.96 14.30 -6.13
CA LEU A 7 -3.54 14.27 -4.72
C LEU A 7 -4.14 15.43 -3.91
N LEU A 8 -4.51 16.53 -4.58
CA LEU A 8 -5.16 17.68 -3.97
C LEU A 8 -6.69 17.56 -4.03
N ASP A 9 -7.20 17.03 -5.16
CA ASP A 9 -8.60 16.71 -5.37
C ASP A 9 -8.76 15.20 -5.63
N PRO A 10 -9.07 14.39 -4.60
CA PRO A 10 -9.22 12.95 -4.73
C PRO A 10 -10.42 12.54 -5.58
N SER A 11 -11.36 13.45 -5.87
CA SER A 11 -12.55 13.15 -6.68
C SER A 11 -12.28 13.28 -8.17
N TYR A 12 -11.29 14.09 -8.57
CA TYR A 12 -11.02 14.37 -9.99
C TYR A 12 -10.65 13.11 -10.79
N ALA A 13 -9.73 12.29 -10.26
CA ALA A 13 -9.25 11.09 -10.96
C ALA A 13 -10.37 10.05 -11.14
N LYS A 14 -11.18 9.83 -10.10
CA LYS A 14 -12.31 8.89 -10.14
C LYS A 14 -13.34 9.25 -11.21
N ASN A 15 -13.59 10.54 -11.40
CA ASN A 15 -14.65 11.02 -12.28
C ASN A 15 -14.20 11.22 -13.73
N HIS A 16 -12.92 11.54 -13.98
CA HIS A 16 -12.46 11.97 -15.31
C HIS A 16 -11.40 11.06 -15.94
N ILE A 17 -10.68 10.25 -15.16
CA ILE A 17 -9.57 9.44 -15.67
C ILE A 17 -9.62 8.03 -15.07
N PRO A 18 -10.40 7.10 -15.66
CA PRO A 18 -10.62 5.77 -15.09
C PRO A 18 -9.33 4.95 -14.95
N ILE A 19 -8.32 5.18 -15.81
CA ILE A 19 -7.00 4.52 -15.75
C ILE A 19 -6.25 4.84 -14.45
N ILE A 20 -6.38 6.06 -13.91
CA ILE A 20 -5.70 6.42 -12.66
C ILE A 20 -6.45 5.79 -11.48
N ALA A 21 -7.78 5.76 -11.54
CA ALA A 21 -8.61 5.19 -10.47
C ALA A 21 -8.60 3.65 -10.44
N SER A 22 -8.29 2.98 -11.55
CA SER A 22 -8.24 1.52 -11.64
C SER A 22 -7.08 0.89 -10.87
N VAL A 23 -6.04 1.67 -10.58
CA VAL A 23 -4.88 1.18 -9.85
C VAL A 23 -5.20 1.15 -8.35
N SER A 24 -5.12 -0.04 -7.75
CA SER A 24 -5.45 -0.25 -6.33
C SER A 24 -4.62 0.62 -5.37
N GLU A 25 -3.37 0.94 -5.73
CA GLU A 25 -2.47 1.79 -4.93
C GLU A 25 -2.93 3.25 -4.82
N HIS A 26 -3.82 3.71 -5.72
CA HIS A 26 -4.37 5.07 -5.72
C HIS A 26 -5.59 5.23 -4.81
N GLN A 27 -6.06 4.14 -4.19
CA GLN A 27 -7.17 4.20 -3.26
C GLN A 27 -6.76 4.89 -1.94
N PRO A 28 -7.72 5.48 -1.21
CA PRO A 28 -7.47 6.05 0.10
C PRO A 28 -7.14 4.97 1.13
N THR A 29 -6.36 5.34 2.15
CA THR A 29 -5.97 4.44 3.25
C THR A 29 -7.07 4.36 4.31
N SER A 30 -7.38 3.15 4.77
CA SER A 30 -8.21 2.96 5.95
C SER A 30 -7.38 3.07 7.23
N TRP A 31 -8.04 3.37 8.35
CA TRP A 31 -7.41 3.32 9.68
C TRP A 31 -6.75 1.96 9.97
N SER A 32 -7.37 0.86 9.52
CA SER A 32 -6.82 -0.47 9.73
C SER A 32 -5.45 -0.64 9.07
N SER A 33 -5.23 -0.07 7.87
CA SER A 33 -3.93 -0.07 7.21
C SER A 33 -2.89 0.76 7.97
N PHE A 34 -3.26 1.95 8.49
CA PHE A 34 -2.35 2.74 9.34
C PHE A 34 -1.87 1.96 10.56
N TYR A 35 -2.79 1.27 11.26
CA TYR A 35 -2.42 0.46 12.41
C TYR A 35 -1.62 -0.78 12.02
N PHE A 36 -1.98 -1.44 10.92
CA PHE A 36 -1.28 -2.63 10.44
C PHE A 36 0.19 -2.32 10.09
N ASP A 37 0.44 -1.19 9.43
CA ASP A 37 1.77 -0.80 8.95
C ASP A 37 2.64 -0.19 10.08
N LEU A 38 2.03 0.59 10.98
CA LEU A 38 2.78 1.44 11.93
C LEU A 38 2.54 1.08 13.40
N GLN A 39 1.59 0.19 13.72
CA GLN A 39 1.27 -0.33 15.05
C GLN A 39 1.35 0.72 16.17
N ILE A 40 2.37 0.68 17.04
CA ILE A 40 2.50 1.63 18.15
C ILE A 40 2.88 3.06 17.73
N LEU A 41 3.56 3.24 16.59
CA LEU A 41 4.03 4.56 16.15
C LEU A 41 2.84 5.50 15.91
N VAL A 42 1.67 4.97 15.52
CA VAL A 42 0.44 5.74 15.33
C VAL A 42 0.03 6.48 16.61
N PHE A 43 0.22 5.85 17.77
CA PHE A 43 -0.11 6.47 19.07
C PHE A 43 0.99 7.37 19.61
N LEU A 44 2.26 7.10 19.26
CA LEU A 44 3.41 7.90 19.69
C LEU A 44 3.59 9.16 18.85
N PHE A 45 3.07 9.19 17.63
CA PHE A 45 3.22 10.32 16.73
C PHE A 45 2.63 11.63 17.26
N PRO A 46 1.37 11.68 17.77
CA PRO A 46 0.83 12.90 18.38
C PRO A 46 1.66 13.37 19.59
N ALA A 47 2.18 12.44 20.38
CA ALA A 47 3.05 12.76 21.51
C ALA A 47 4.39 13.36 21.04
N GLY A 48 4.97 12.83 19.96
CA GLY A 48 6.18 13.36 19.34
C GLY A 48 5.99 14.78 18.80
N LEU A 49 4.86 15.04 18.13
CA LEU A 49 4.48 16.38 17.69
C LEU A 49 4.36 17.34 18.86
N TYR A 50 3.69 16.94 19.95
CA TYR A 50 3.55 17.77 21.15
C TYR A 50 4.91 18.19 21.72
N PHE A 51 5.88 17.28 21.81
CA PHE A 51 7.23 17.62 22.28
C PHE A 51 7.98 18.56 21.32
N CYS A 52 7.75 18.44 20.01
CA CYS A 52 8.32 19.35 19.03
C CYS A 52 7.70 20.76 19.13
N PHE A 53 6.40 20.87 19.40
CA PHE A 53 5.74 22.16 19.66
C PHE A 53 6.20 22.81 20.98
N ALA A 54 6.50 22.01 22.00
CA ALA A 54 6.96 22.51 23.29
C ALA A 54 8.38 23.11 23.23
N LYS A 55 9.24 22.66 22.30
CA LYS A 55 10.58 23.20 22.06
C LYS A 55 10.71 23.67 20.62
N LEU A 56 10.21 24.86 20.33
CA LEU A 56 10.30 25.45 19.00
C LEU A 56 11.76 25.79 18.63
N SER A 57 12.22 25.18 17.55
CA SER A 57 13.51 25.41 16.88
C SER A 57 13.27 25.28 15.38
N ASP A 58 14.08 25.92 14.55
CA ASP A 58 13.92 25.91 13.08
C ASP A 58 13.85 24.49 12.51
N ALA A 59 14.66 23.57 13.06
CA ALA A 59 14.63 22.16 12.69
C ALA A 59 13.32 21.45 13.11
N ASN A 60 12.75 21.83 14.27
CA ASN A 60 11.50 21.24 14.76
C ASN A 60 10.28 21.77 13.98
N ILE A 61 10.34 23.00 13.48
CA ILE A 61 9.29 23.54 12.60
C ILE A 61 9.27 22.73 11.28
N PHE A 62 10.45 22.42 10.74
CA PHE A 62 10.55 21.59 9.53
C PHE A 62 9.96 20.19 9.72
N ILE A 63 10.29 19.49 10.82
CA ILE A 63 9.75 18.13 11.05
C ILE A 63 8.24 18.13 11.30
N ILE A 64 7.69 19.17 11.95
CA ILE A 64 6.25 19.32 12.15
C ILE A 64 5.55 19.50 10.81
N LEU A 65 6.03 20.42 9.97
CA LEU A 65 5.46 20.66 8.65
C LEU A 65 5.52 19.39 7.78
N TYR A 66 6.66 18.69 7.82
CA TYR A 66 6.82 17.43 7.10
C TYR A 66 5.84 16.36 7.62
N GLY A 67 5.68 16.20 8.93
CA GLY A 67 4.76 15.23 9.51
C GLY A 67 3.29 15.49 9.19
N VAL A 68 2.84 16.74 9.32
CA VAL A 68 1.44 17.13 9.01
C VAL A 68 1.14 16.94 7.52
N THR A 69 2.06 17.36 6.65
CA THR A 69 1.89 17.23 5.19
C THR A 69 1.91 15.76 4.75
N SER A 70 2.82 14.95 5.31
CA SER A 70 2.91 13.52 4.99
C SER A 70 1.70 12.73 5.47
N ILE A 71 1.12 13.06 6.63
CA ILE A 71 -0.11 12.42 7.10
C ILE A 71 -1.28 12.69 6.16
N TYR A 72 -1.42 13.94 5.70
CA TYR A 72 -2.47 14.29 4.74
C TYR A 72 -2.34 13.45 3.46
N PHE A 73 -1.14 13.42 2.87
CA PHE A 73 -0.90 12.67 1.64
C PHE A 73 -1.02 11.14 1.80
N ALA A 74 -0.57 10.58 2.93
CA ALA A 74 -0.76 9.16 3.23
C ALA A 74 -2.25 8.81 3.44
N GLY A 75 -3.06 9.76 3.93
CA GLY A 75 -4.51 9.61 4.03
C GLY A 75 -5.20 9.55 2.66
N VAL A 76 -4.71 10.33 1.70
CA VAL A 76 -5.28 10.41 0.34
C VAL A 76 -4.89 9.19 -0.51
N MET A 77 -3.68 8.65 -0.36
CA MET A 77 -3.16 7.59 -1.22
C MET A 77 -2.31 6.57 -0.46
N VAL A 78 -2.63 5.27 -0.59
CA VAL A 78 -1.92 4.16 0.08
C VAL A 78 -0.42 4.16 -0.20
N ARG A 79 -0.01 4.41 -1.45
CA ARG A 79 1.42 4.42 -1.82
C ARG A 79 2.25 5.46 -1.07
N LEU A 80 1.63 6.56 -0.61
CA LEU A 80 2.32 7.64 0.09
C LEU A 80 2.58 7.33 1.57
N MET A 81 2.09 6.18 2.08
CA MET A 81 2.48 5.64 3.39
C MET A 81 4.01 5.48 3.52
N LEU A 82 4.69 5.14 2.42
CA LEU A 82 6.14 4.97 2.40
C LEU A 82 6.89 6.28 2.71
N VAL A 83 6.31 7.43 2.35
CA VAL A 83 6.88 8.76 2.66
C VAL A 83 6.57 9.18 4.10
N LEU A 84 5.45 8.69 4.66
CA LEU A 84 5.08 8.94 6.05
C LEU A 84 5.99 8.16 7.03
N ALA A 85 6.38 6.94 6.70
CA ALA A 85 7.11 6.05 7.62
C ALA A 85 8.38 6.66 8.24
N PRO A 86 9.30 7.33 7.51
CA PRO A 86 10.48 7.95 8.11
C PRO A 86 10.14 9.01 9.17
N VAL A 87 9.12 9.83 8.93
CA VAL A 87 8.72 10.90 9.86
C VAL A 87 8.09 10.34 11.11
N MET A 88 7.26 9.30 10.95
CA MET A 88 6.67 8.56 12.06
C MET A 88 7.75 7.99 12.97
N CYS A 89 8.80 7.39 12.41
CA CYS A 89 9.93 6.86 13.17
C CYS A 89 10.68 7.95 13.95
N ILE A 90 10.96 9.09 13.31
CA ILE A 90 11.67 10.21 13.96
C ILE A 90 10.85 10.78 15.12
N LEU A 91 9.58 11.14 14.89
CA LEU A 91 8.73 11.74 15.91
C LEU A 91 8.40 10.77 17.05
N SER A 92 8.14 9.51 16.73
CA SER A 92 7.93 8.46 17.74
C SER A 92 9.20 8.22 18.56
N GLY A 93 10.37 8.24 17.91
CA GLY A 93 11.67 8.13 18.56
C GLY A 93 11.95 9.30 19.52
N ILE A 94 11.62 10.54 19.13
CA ILE A 94 11.70 11.71 20.02
C ILE A 94 10.78 11.54 21.23
N ALA A 95 9.54 11.10 21.01
CA ALA A 95 8.59 10.85 22.09
C ALA A 95 9.12 9.82 23.09
N ILE A 96 9.54 8.65 22.59
CA ILE A 96 10.10 7.56 23.41
C ILE A 96 11.35 8.04 24.16
N SER A 97 12.27 8.76 23.49
CA SER A 97 13.51 9.24 24.09
C SER A 97 13.27 10.22 25.23
N GLN A 98 12.36 11.18 25.07
CA GLN A 98 11.99 12.14 26.11
C GLN A 98 11.30 11.44 27.29
N LEU A 99 10.41 10.49 27.01
CA LEU A 99 9.75 9.69 28.03
C LEU A 99 10.78 8.86 28.83
N PHE A 100 11.65 8.11 28.16
CA PHE A 100 12.69 7.34 28.85
C PHE A 100 13.63 8.22 29.67
N THR A 101 14.10 9.34 29.12
CA THR A 101 15.00 10.26 29.86
C THR A 101 14.34 10.80 31.13
N LYS A 102 13.04 11.10 31.09
CA LYS A 102 12.29 11.60 32.25
C LYS A 102 12.08 10.50 33.30
N TYR A 103 11.63 9.31 32.89
CA TYR A 103 11.26 8.26 33.82
C TYR A 103 12.47 7.49 34.36
N ILE A 104 13.51 7.22 33.56
CA ILE A 104 14.74 6.53 34.02
C ILE A 104 15.50 7.41 35.02
N ARG A 105 15.63 8.71 34.77
CA ARG A 105 16.28 9.64 35.71
C ARG A 105 15.57 9.69 37.06
N ASN A 106 14.24 9.57 37.08
CA ASN A 106 13.47 9.50 38.33
C ASN A 106 13.70 8.18 39.10
N VAL A 107 13.98 7.08 38.40
CA VAL A 107 14.35 5.80 39.01
C VAL A 107 15.75 5.88 39.63
N ASP A 108 16.73 6.43 38.91
CA ASP A 108 18.11 6.56 39.40
C ASP A 108 18.20 7.47 40.62
N ILE A 109 17.48 8.59 40.64
CA ILE A 109 17.46 9.51 41.79
C ILE A 109 16.79 8.85 43.01
N GLY A 110 15.75 8.04 42.80
CA GLY A 110 15.09 7.28 43.87
C GLY A 110 15.98 6.19 44.47
N GLY A 111 16.73 5.46 43.63
CA GLY A 111 17.71 4.44 44.07
C GLY A 111 18.96 5.03 44.75
N LEU A 112 19.40 6.22 44.33
CA LEU A 112 20.51 6.92 44.97
C LEU A 112 20.12 7.54 46.33
N ALA A 113 18.84 7.87 46.53
CA ALA A 113 18.33 8.35 47.82
C ALA A 113 18.23 7.23 48.88
N THR A 114 18.11 5.97 48.46
CA THR A 114 18.06 4.80 49.36
C THR A 114 19.44 4.27 49.76
N THR A 115 20.49 4.62 49.02
CA THR A 115 21.86 4.08 49.23
C THR A 115 22.81 5.03 49.98
N VAL A 116 22.46 6.30 50.16
CA VAL A 116 23.31 7.27 50.88
C VAL A 116 22.79 7.45 52.30
N GLY A 117 23.48 6.82 53.26
CA GLY A 117 23.30 7.04 54.70
C GLY A 117 23.56 8.50 55.13
N PRO A 118 23.18 8.88 56.36
CA PRO A 118 22.96 10.27 56.78
C PRO A 118 24.25 11.04 57.12
N GLY A 119 25.18 11.17 56.17
CA GLY A 119 26.48 11.81 56.42
C GLY A 119 27.19 12.39 55.20
N ALA A 120 26.63 13.43 54.56
CA ALA A 120 27.40 14.29 53.65
C ALA A 120 26.70 15.65 53.46
N GLY A 121 27.03 16.63 54.31
CA GLY A 121 26.36 17.93 54.44
C GLY A 121 26.49 18.90 53.26
N GLU A 122 27.39 18.65 52.29
CA GLU A 122 27.66 19.61 51.20
C GLU A 122 26.91 19.29 49.88
N SER A 123 26.55 18.03 49.64
CA SER A 123 25.78 17.61 48.45
C SER A 123 24.31 18.08 48.50
N ARG A 124 23.82 18.51 49.67
CA ARG A 124 22.42 18.87 49.92
C ARG A 124 21.99 20.17 49.24
N LYS A 125 22.88 21.16 49.09
CA LYS A 125 22.56 22.44 48.43
C LYS A 125 22.54 22.35 46.90
N ALA A 126 23.40 21.53 46.30
CA ALA A 126 23.36 21.23 44.87
C ALA A 126 22.16 20.32 44.51
N LYS A 127 21.86 19.32 45.34
CA LYS A 127 20.67 18.45 45.19
C LYS A 127 19.36 19.19 45.42
N ALA A 128 19.31 20.17 46.33
CA ALA A 128 18.11 21.00 46.54
C ALA A 128 17.80 21.91 45.34
N ARG A 129 18.80 22.41 44.61
CA ARG A 129 18.58 23.18 43.38
C ARG A 129 18.00 22.33 42.25
N ILE A 130 18.49 21.09 42.08
CA ILE A 130 17.98 20.15 41.07
C ILE A 130 16.58 19.64 41.45
N ALA A 131 16.32 19.43 42.75
CA ALA A 131 15.01 19.00 43.25
C ALA A 131 13.93 20.09 43.19
N TYR A 132 14.32 21.38 43.22
CA TYR A 132 13.37 22.50 43.12
C TYR A 132 12.87 22.73 41.69
N GLU A 133 13.64 22.33 40.67
CA GLU A 133 13.31 22.57 39.25
C GLU A 133 12.42 21.49 38.63
N GLN A 134 12.19 20.36 39.32
CA GLN A 134 11.35 19.25 38.84
C GLN A 134 10.21 18.94 39.80
N GLN A 135 9.22 19.82 39.78
CA GLN A 135 7.95 19.67 40.48
C GLN A 135 7.06 18.66 39.73
N THR A 136 7.35 17.37 39.88
CA THR A 136 6.34 16.29 39.98
C THR A 136 7.13 15.01 40.32
N PRO A 137 7.30 14.68 41.62
CA PRO A 137 7.90 13.42 42.02
C PRO A 137 6.89 12.32 41.72
N VAL A 138 6.92 11.81 40.49
CA VAL A 138 6.26 10.54 40.15
C VAL A 138 6.86 9.50 41.08
N LYS A 139 6.02 8.79 41.84
CA LYS A 139 6.47 7.72 42.74
C LYS A 139 7.37 6.76 41.96
N GLN A 140 8.51 6.37 42.54
CA GLN A 140 9.51 5.53 41.89
C GLN A 140 8.90 4.25 41.30
N GLU A 141 7.93 3.64 41.98
CA GLU A 141 7.16 2.47 41.52
C GLU A 141 6.42 2.74 40.20
N VAL A 142 5.82 3.92 40.05
CA VAL A 142 5.10 4.33 38.83
C VAL A 142 6.08 4.58 37.69
N ALA A 143 7.28 5.13 37.97
CA ALA A 143 8.31 5.33 36.96
C ALA A 143 8.87 3.99 36.44
N ILE A 144 9.14 3.02 37.33
CA ILE A 144 9.57 1.67 36.96
C ILE A 144 8.48 0.96 36.15
N GLY A 145 7.22 1.02 36.61
CA GLY A 145 6.08 0.43 35.90
C GLY A 145 5.92 1.01 34.48
N PHE A 146 6.10 2.33 34.33
CA PHE A 146 6.03 2.98 33.02
C PHE A 146 7.17 2.56 32.08
N VAL A 147 8.41 2.47 32.58
CA VAL A 147 9.56 2.03 31.79
C VAL A 147 9.39 0.58 31.33
N LEU A 148 8.92 -0.30 32.22
CA LEU A 148 8.61 -1.70 31.88
C LEU A 148 7.50 -1.79 30.83
N LEU A 149 6.43 -1.01 30.97
CA LEU A 149 5.34 -0.96 30.00
C LEU A 149 5.84 -0.50 28.62
N LEU A 150 6.61 0.58 28.56
CA LEU A 150 7.13 1.10 27.29
C LEU A 150 8.08 0.10 26.62
N THR A 151 8.91 -0.58 27.42
CA THR A 151 9.81 -1.64 26.94
C THR A 151 9.02 -2.83 26.40
N PHE A 152 7.97 -3.27 27.11
CA PHE A 152 7.10 -4.35 26.65
C PHE A 152 6.44 -4.00 25.30
N LEU A 153 5.94 -2.77 25.17
CA LEU A 153 5.34 -2.30 23.92
C LEU A 153 6.33 -2.29 22.74
N LEU A 154 7.61 -1.94 22.96
CA LEU A 154 8.65 -2.01 21.94
C LEU A 154 8.98 -3.46 21.53
N ILE A 155 8.93 -4.39 22.48
CA ILE A 155 9.08 -5.82 22.20
C ILE A 155 7.90 -6.30 21.35
N THR A 156 6.66 -5.96 21.72
CA THR A 156 5.47 -6.29 20.92
C THR A 156 5.54 -5.68 19.51
N TYR A 157 6.05 -4.46 19.37
CA TYR A 157 6.27 -3.83 18.07
C TYR A 157 7.23 -4.64 17.18
N THR A 158 8.33 -5.13 17.75
CA THR A 158 9.29 -5.96 17.03
C THR A 158 8.66 -7.27 16.54
N PHE A 159 7.87 -7.93 17.40
CA PHE A 159 7.14 -9.14 17.01
C PHE A 159 6.10 -8.87 15.92
N HIS A 160 5.34 -7.78 16.04
CA HIS A 160 4.35 -7.37 15.05
C HIS A 160 4.99 -7.11 13.68
N CYS A 161 6.07 -6.32 13.62
CA CYS A 161 6.79 -6.05 12.38
C CYS A 161 7.32 -7.34 11.73
N THR A 162 7.85 -8.27 12.53
CA THR A 162 8.35 -9.56 12.04
C THR A 162 7.20 -10.40 11.47
N TRP A 163 6.08 -10.49 12.17
CA TRP A 163 4.91 -11.25 11.72
C TRP A 163 4.29 -10.66 10.45
N VAL A 164 4.08 -9.34 10.41
CA VAL A 164 3.52 -8.65 9.23
C VAL A 164 4.42 -8.85 8.00
N THR A 165 5.73 -8.73 8.17
CA THR A 165 6.69 -8.93 7.07
C THR A 165 6.65 -10.38 6.57
N SER A 166 6.60 -11.35 7.49
CA SER A 166 6.62 -12.78 7.17
C SER A 166 5.33 -13.30 6.54
N GLU A 167 4.16 -12.79 6.95
CA GLU A 167 2.88 -13.36 6.51
C GLU A 167 2.19 -12.52 5.43
N ALA A 168 2.32 -11.20 5.46
CA ALA A 168 1.56 -10.32 4.55
C ALA A 168 2.39 -9.86 3.35
N TYR A 169 3.59 -9.31 3.59
CA TYR A 169 4.37 -8.66 2.52
C TYR A 169 5.30 -9.59 1.75
N SER A 170 5.68 -10.75 2.31
CA SER A 170 6.58 -11.70 1.65
C SER A 170 5.84 -12.75 0.81
N SER A 171 5.02 -12.29 -0.14
CA SER A 171 4.32 -13.16 -1.10
C SER A 171 4.78 -12.89 -2.55
N PRO A 172 5.25 -13.92 -3.29
CA PRO A 172 5.59 -13.75 -4.69
C PRO A 172 4.33 -13.62 -5.55
N SER A 173 4.28 -12.64 -6.45
CA SER A 173 3.11 -12.43 -7.33
C SER A 173 3.12 -13.27 -8.62
N ILE A 174 4.24 -13.95 -8.92
CA ILE A 174 4.41 -14.72 -10.15
C ILE A 174 4.20 -16.23 -9.97
N VAL A 175 4.37 -16.69 -8.74
CA VAL A 175 4.18 -18.09 -8.36
C VAL A 175 3.06 -18.10 -7.34
N LEU A 176 1.92 -18.70 -7.69
CA LEU A 176 0.80 -18.79 -6.77
C LEU A 176 1.05 -19.96 -5.82
N SER A 177 0.86 -19.74 -4.52
CA SER A 177 0.92 -20.82 -3.55
C SER A 177 -0.40 -20.99 -2.85
N ALA A 178 -0.94 -22.20 -2.91
CA ALA A 178 -2.09 -22.63 -2.13
C ALA A 178 -1.65 -23.59 -1.02
N ARG A 179 -2.45 -23.67 0.03
CA ARG A 179 -2.29 -24.69 1.07
C ARG A 179 -3.26 -25.83 0.76
N SER A 180 -2.72 -27.05 0.65
CA SER A 180 -3.51 -28.27 0.56
C SER A 180 -4.25 -28.53 1.86
N HIS A 181 -5.28 -29.38 1.82
CA HIS A 181 -6.03 -29.80 3.02
C HIS A 181 -5.12 -30.45 4.09
N ASP A 182 -4.02 -31.07 3.65
CA ASP A 182 -3.00 -31.70 4.50
C ASP A 182 -1.91 -30.73 4.99
N GLY A 183 -2.08 -29.41 4.79
CA GLY A 183 -1.10 -28.39 5.17
C GLY A 183 0.13 -28.30 4.25
N GLY A 184 0.28 -29.20 3.28
CA GLY A 184 1.30 -29.12 2.25
C GLY A 184 1.15 -27.89 1.36
N ARG A 185 2.27 -27.23 1.02
CA ARG A 185 2.28 -26.08 0.10
C ARG A 185 2.23 -26.59 -1.34
N ILE A 186 1.13 -26.32 -2.04
CA ILE A 186 1.00 -26.54 -3.48
C ILE A 186 1.40 -25.25 -4.18
N ILE A 187 2.26 -25.37 -5.18
CA ILE A 187 2.76 -24.26 -5.96
C ILE A 187 2.20 -24.40 -7.37
N PHE A 188 1.46 -23.39 -7.83
CA PHE A 188 1.00 -23.27 -9.21
C PHE A 188 1.92 -22.30 -9.94
N ASP A 189 2.44 -22.74 -11.07
CA ASP A 189 3.45 -22.02 -11.84
C ASP A 189 3.02 -21.75 -13.29
N ASP A 190 1.72 -21.66 -13.49
CA ASP A 190 1.08 -21.59 -14.79
C ASP A 190 1.52 -20.35 -15.58
N PHE A 191 1.82 -19.24 -14.87
CA PHE A 191 2.35 -18.02 -15.47
C PHE A 191 3.68 -18.28 -16.18
N ARG A 192 4.66 -18.87 -15.48
CA ARG A 192 5.98 -19.12 -16.06
C ARG A 192 5.90 -20.15 -17.16
N GLU A 193 5.09 -21.19 -16.98
CA GLU A 193 4.87 -22.21 -18.02
C GLU A 193 4.29 -21.59 -19.30
N ALA A 194 3.21 -20.81 -19.19
CA ALA A 194 2.57 -20.16 -20.34
C ALA A 194 3.52 -19.17 -21.04
N TYR A 195 4.24 -18.34 -20.29
CA TYR A 195 5.23 -17.42 -20.86
C TYR A 195 6.39 -18.16 -21.52
N TYR A 196 6.82 -19.29 -20.96
CA TYR A 196 7.89 -20.10 -21.54
C TYR A 196 7.44 -20.82 -22.82
N TRP A 197 6.21 -21.33 -22.86
CA TRP A 197 5.61 -21.86 -24.09
C TRP A 197 5.57 -20.78 -25.18
N LEU A 198 5.11 -19.58 -24.83
CA LEU A 198 5.03 -18.47 -25.78
C LEU A 198 6.41 -18.12 -26.35
N LYS A 199 7.46 -18.18 -25.53
CA LYS A 199 8.85 -17.98 -25.94
C LYS A 199 9.40 -19.06 -26.87
N MET A 200 9.06 -20.33 -26.63
CA MET A 200 9.67 -21.45 -27.34
C MET A 200 8.88 -21.90 -28.58
N ASN A 201 7.59 -21.55 -28.66
CA ASN A 201 6.67 -22.12 -29.65
C ASN A 201 6.06 -21.10 -30.62
N THR A 202 6.43 -19.81 -30.53
CA THR A 202 5.93 -18.77 -31.44
C THR A 202 7.07 -18.09 -32.21
N PRO A 203 6.80 -17.49 -33.39
CA PRO A 203 7.78 -16.65 -34.09
C PRO A 203 8.34 -15.52 -33.21
N GLU A 204 9.59 -15.12 -33.43
CA GLU A 204 10.24 -14.06 -32.64
C GLU A 204 9.60 -12.67 -32.85
N ASP A 205 8.99 -12.44 -34.00
CA ASP A 205 8.26 -11.23 -34.37
C ASP A 205 6.78 -11.26 -33.98
N ALA A 206 6.30 -12.35 -33.36
CA ALA A 206 4.91 -12.49 -32.97
C ALA A 206 4.48 -11.40 -31.98
N ARG A 207 3.30 -10.81 -32.23
CA ARG A 207 2.71 -9.74 -31.44
C ARG A 207 1.59 -10.28 -30.54
N VAL A 208 1.76 -10.05 -29.25
CA VAL A 208 0.89 -10.59 -28.20
C VAL A 208 0.04 -9.45 -27.63
N MET A 209 -1.29 -9.60 -27.72
CA MET A 209 -2.25 -8.71 -27.08
C MET A 209 -2.63 -9.26 -25.70
N SER A 210 -2.44 -8.44 -24.66
CA SER A 210 -2.84 -8.73 -23.29
C SER A 210 -3.32 -7.44 -22.61
N TRP A 211 -3.88 -7.55 -21.40
CA TRP A 211 -4.09 -6.37 -20.57
C TRP A 211 -2.75 -5.72 -20.15
N TRP A 212 -2.78 -4.41 -19.87
CA TRP A 212 -1.57 -3.60 -19.65
C TRP A 212 -0.78 -4.00 -18.38
N ASP A 213 -1.45 -4.61 -17.38
CA ASP A 213 -0.83 -5.14 -16.16
C ASP A 213 0.34 -6.08 -16.48
N TYR A 214 0.19 -6.93 -17.51
CA TYR A 214 1.10 -8.04 -17.80
C TYR A 214 2.21 -7.69 -18.79
N GLY A 215 2.19 -6.49 -19.38
CA GLY A 215 3.10 -6.14 -20.49
C GLY A 215 4.59 -6.34 -20.15
N TYR A 216 5.03 -5.86 -18.98
CA TYR A 216 6.43 -6.07 -18.55
C TYR A 216 6.77 -7.54 -18.28
N GLN A 217 5.82 -8.33 -17.76
CA GLN A 217 6.04 -9.75 -17.50
C GLN A 217 6.23 -10.53 -18.80
N ILE A 218 5.37 -10.29 -19.80
CA ILE A 218 5.46 -10.93 -21.12
C ILE A 218 6.77 -10.54 -21.80
N THR A 219 7.13 -9.26 -21.78
CA THR A 219 8.40 -8.81 -22.38
C THR A 219 9.61 -9.46 -21.71
N ALA A 220 9.64 -9.51 -20.38
CA ALA A 220 10.78 -10.05 -19.64
C ALA A 220 10.89 -11.58 -19.71
N MET A 221 9.77 -12.30 -19.66
CA MET A 221 9.75 -13.76 -19.59
C MET A 221 9.54 -14.43 -20.93
N ALA A 222 8.52 -14.01 -21.67
CA ALA A 222 8.18 -14.58 -22.97
C ALA A 222 9.06 -14.03 -24.11
N ASN A 223 9.70 -12.87 -23.92
CA ASN A 223 10.53 -12.20 -24.93
C ASN A 223 9.79 -12.04 -26.28
N ARG A 224 8.57 -11.47 -26.23
CA ARG A 224 7.72 -11.20 -27.39
C ARG A 224 7.27 -9.75 -27.44
N THR A 225 6.90 -9.31 -28.63
CA THR A 225 6.38 -7.96 -28.86
C THR A 225 5.00 -7.81 -28.24
N ILE A 226 4.80 -6.77 -27.44
CA ILE A 226 3.53 -6.45 -26.79
C ILE A 226 2.91 -5.18 -27.37
N LEU A 227 1.59 -5.07 -27.32
CA LEU A 227 0.88 -3.89 -27.79
C LEU A 227 0.74 -2.79 -26.71
N VAL A 228 0.49 -3.19 -25.47
CA VAL A 228 0.27 -2.26 -24.35
C VAL A 228 1.14 -2.64 -23.16
N ASP A 229 1.64 -1.63 -22.45
CA ASP A 229 2.56 -1.78 -21.33
C ASP A 229 2.04 -1.10 -20.06
N ASN A 230 2.71 -1.40 -18.94
CA ASN A 230 2.33 -0.90 -17.62
C ASN A 230 2.76 0.58 -17.39
N ASN A 231 3.43 1.21 -18.37
CA ASN A 231 3.79 2.63 -18.27
C ASN A 231 2.58 3.54 -18.49
N THR A 232 1.59 3.07 -19.25
CA THR A 232 0.28 3.74 -19.47
C THR A 232 0.37 5.19 -19.97
N TRP A 233 1.33 5.47 -20.85
CA TRP A 233 1.53 6.83 -21.39
C TRP A 233 0.55 7.20 -22.51
N ASN A 234 0.05 6.23 -23.28
CA ASN A 234 -0.89 6.42 -24.38
C ASN A 234 -2.24 5.78 -24.06
N ASN A 235 -3.14 6.57 -23.46
CA ASN A 235 -4.48 6.12 -23.06
C ASN A 235 -5.35 5.67 -24.23
N THR A 236 -5.18 6.28 -25.41
CA THR A 236 -5.96 5.91 -26.61
C THR A 236 -5.61 4.51 -27.08
N HIS A 237 -4.34 4.11 -26.98
CA HIS A 237 -3.90 2.76 -27.35
C HIS A 237 -4.45 1.70 -26.40
N ILE A 238 -4.44 1.96 -25.09
CA ILE A 238 -5.04 1.07 -24.08
C ILE A 238 -6.55 0.99 -24.26
N SER A 239 -7.21 2.11 -24.56
CA SER A 239 -8.63 2.15 -24.88
C SER A 239 -8.95 1.27 -26.11
N ARG A 240 -8.08 1.25 -27.12
CA ARG A 240 -8.27 0.38 -28.30
C ARG A 240 -8.18 -1.11 -27.95
N VAL A 241 -7.24 -1.49 -27.09
CA VAL A 241 -7.17 -2.88 -26.57
C VAL A 241 -8.39 -3.21 -25.70
N GLY A 242 -8.83 -2.29 -24.84
CA GLY A 242 -10.07 -2.45 -24.06
C GLY A 242 -11.31 -2.61 -24.95
N GLN A 243 -11.39 -1.87 -26.06
CA GLN A 243 -12.45 -2.04 -27.06
C GLN A 243 -12.41 -3.44 -27.70
N ALA A 244 -11.23 -3.93 -28.06
CA ALA A 244 -11.08 -5.28 -28.60
C ALA A 244 -11.54 -6.35 -27.60
N MET A 245 -11.18 -6.21 -26.31
CA MET A 245 -11.55 -7.16 -25.26
C MET A 245 -13.03 -7.11 -24.84
N ALA A 246 -13.73 -6.00 -25.09
CA ALA A 246 -15.12 -5.79 -24.65
C ALA A 246 -16.15 -5.81 -25.79
N SER A 247 -15.73 -5.94 -27.05
CA SER A 247 -16.65 -5.95 -28.20
C SER A 247 -16.93 -7.36 -28.73
N THR A 248 -17.95 -7.50 -29.58
CA THR A 248 -18.26 -8.76 -30.25
C THR A 248 -17.10 -9.23 -31.12
N GLU A 249 -17.01 -10.53 -31.37
CA GLU A 249 -15.89 -11.12 -32.14
C GLU A 249 -15.68 -10.44 -33.50
N GLU A 250 -16.75 -10.09 -34.21
CA GLU A 250 -16.65 -9.40 -35.51
C GLU A 250 -15.89 -8.06 -35.41
N ARG A 251 -16.21 -7.26 -34.38
CA ARG A 251 -15.60 -5.95 -34.18
C ARG A 251 -14.22 -6.08 -33.54
N ALA A 252 -14.06 -7.00 -32.58
CA ALA A 252 -12.79 -7.30 -31.95
C ALA A 252 -11.77 -7.77 -32.99
N TYR A 253 -12.17 -8.62 -33.93
CA TYR A 253 -11.31 -9.13 -34.99
C TYR A 253 -10.85 -8.04 -35.97
N GLU A 254 -11.72 -7.09 -36.30
CA GLU A 254 -11.34 -5.90 -37.10
C GLU A 254 -10.26 -5.08 -36.38
N ILE A 255 -10.42 -4.87 -35.07
CA ILE A 255 -9.43 -4.14 -34.24
C ILE A 255 -8.12 -4.92 -34.14
N MET A 256 -8.18 -6.23 -33.91
CA MET A 256 -7.00 -7.08 -33.83
C MET A 256 -6.24 -7.13 -35.16
N LYS A 257 -6.93 -7.05 -36.30
CA LYS A 257 -6.29 -6.88 -37.62
C LYS A 257 -5.67 -5.51 -37.81
N GLU A 258 -6.34 -4.43 -37.40
CA GLU A 258 -5.77 -3.07 -37.46
C GLU A 258 -4.48 -2.97 -36.64
N LEU A 259 -4.46 -3.63 -35.47
CA LEU A 259 -3.33 -3.67 -34.56
C LEU A 259 -2.35 -4.82 -34.84
N ASP A 260 -2.66 -5.63 -35.86
CA ASP A 260 -1.72 -6.58 -36.43
C ASP A 260 -1.33 -7.67 -35.38
N VAL A 261 -2.31 -8.15 -34.61
CA VAL A 261 -2.15 -9.09 -33.48
C VAL A 261 -2.07 -10.54 -33.97
N ASP A 262 -1.10 -11.30 -33.45
CA ASP A 262 -0.94 -12.73 -33.76
C ASP A 262 -1.49 -13.64 -32.66
N TYR A 263 -1.28 -13.27 -31.38
CA TYR A 263 -1.70 -14.04 -30.22
C TYR A 263 -2.43 -13.15 -29.21
N VAL A 264 -3.43 -13.72 -28.53
CA VAL A 264 -4.14 -13.08 -27.42
C VAL A 264 -3.91 -13.88 -26.14
N LEU A 265 -3.47 -13.20 -25.08
CA LEU A 265 -3.24 -13.80 -23.77
C LEU A 265 -4.27 -13.24 -22.78
N VAL A 266 -5.06 -14.14 -22.19
CA VAL A 266 -6.08 -13.85 -21.17
C VAL A 266 -5.85 -14.76 -19.97
N ILE A 267 -5.92 -14.20 -18.77
CA ILE A 267 -5.74 -14.93 -17.52
C ILE A 267 -7.10 -15.32 -16.96
N PHE A 268 -7.32 -16.63 -16.85
CA PHE A 268 -8.54 -17.19 -16.30
C PHE A 268 -8.27 -17.93 -14.98
N GLY A 269 -8.89 -17.46 -13.90
CA GLY A 269 -8.69 -17.96 -12.55
C GLY A 269 -9.78 -18.89 -12.02
N GLY A 270 -10.79 -19.23 -12.83
CA GLY A 270 -12.02 -19.85 -12.34
C GLY A 270 -11.85 -21.24 -11.73
N LEU A 271 -10.88 -22.03 -12.21
CA LEU A 271 -10.60 -23.38 -11.67
C LEU A 271 -9.77 -23.33 -10.38
N THR A 272 -8.81 -22.41 -10.32
CA THR A 272 -7.86 -22.27 -9.19
C THR A 272 -8.41 -21.38 -8.09
N GLY A 273 -9.52 -20.66 -8.34
CA GLY A 273 -10.08 -19.67 -7.43
C GLY A 273 -9.24 -18.39 -7.35
N TYR A 274 -8.49 -18.07 -8.41
CA TYR A 274 -7.64 -16.88 -8.45
C TYR A 274 -8.48 -15.62 -8.61
N SER A 275 -8.45 -14.75 -7.60
CA SER A 275 -9.30 -13.55 -7.54
C SER A 275 -8.86 -12.40 -8.43
N SER A 276 -7.61 -12.38 -8.89
CA SER A 276 -7.08 -11.30 -9.76
C SER A 276 -7.05 -11.69 -11.23
N ASP A 277 -8.06 -12.44 -11.67
CA ASP A 277 -8.23 -12.82 -13.07
C ASP A 277 -8.72 -11.65 -13.94
N ASP A 278 -8.73 -11.85 -15.26
CA ASP A 278 -9.12 -10.80 -16.20
C ASP A 278 -10.63 -10.55 -16.21
N ILE A 279 -11.43 -11.50 -15.74
CA ILE A 279 -12.89 -11.33 -15.61
C ILE A 279 -13.21 -10.30 -14.52
N ASN A 280 -12.54 -10.35 -13.36
CA ASN A 280 -12.72 -9.33 -12.32
C ASN A 280 -12.22 -7.94 -12.75
N LYS A 281 -11.29 -7.88 -13.71
CA LYS A 281 -10.78 -6.62 -14.29
C LYS A 281 -11.60 -6.14 -15.50
N PHE A 282 -12.49 -6.97 -16.04
CA PHE A 282 -13.22 -6.71 -17.26
C PHE A 282 -13.97 -5.37 -17.26
N LEU A 283 -14.62 -5.02 -16.13
CA LEU A 283 -15.34 -3.76 -16.02
C LEU A 283 -14.44 -2.53 -16.19
N TRP A 284 -13.17 -2.62 -15.79
CA TRP A 284 -12.18 -1.57 -16.06
C TRP A 284 -11.82 -1.50 -17.54
N MET A 285 -11.74 -2.65 -18.22
CA MET A 285 -11.54 -2.71 -19.68
C MET A 285 -12.68 -2.02 -20.42
N VAL A 286 -13.93 -2.25 -19.99
CA VAL A 286 -15.13 -1.59 -20.52
C VAL A 286 -15.08 -0.07 -20.30
N ARG A 287 -14.81 0.38 -19.07
CA ARG A 287 -14.71 1.82 -18.74
C ARG A 287 -13.63 2.53 -19.52
N ILE A 288 -12.45 1.92 -19.67
CA ILE A 288 -11.32 2.49 -20.40
C ILE A 288 -11.59 2.42 -21.91
N GLY A 289 -12.15 1.33 -22.40
CA GLY A 289 -12.54 1.14 -23.80
C GLY A 289 -13.58 2.17 -24.27
N GLY A 290 -14.61 2.42 -23.46
CA GLY A 290 -15.67 3.39 -23.72
C GLY A 290 -15.30 4.86 -23.50
N SER A 291 -14.13 5.15 -22.93
CA SER A 291 -13.70 6.53 -22.62
C SER A 291 -13.25 7.36 -23.81
N THR A 292 -13.03 6.73 -24.97
CA THR A 292 -12.59 7.43 -26.20
C THR A 292 -13.70 7.46 -27.25
N ASP A 293 -13.66 8.44 -28.15
CA ASP A 293 -14.68 8.64 -29.19
C ASP A 293 -14.94 7.38 -30.03
N ARG A 294 -13.88 6.62 -30.36
CA ARG A 294 -13.98 5.35 -31.11
C ARG A 294 -14.72 4.26 -30.34
N GLY A 295 -14.71 4.32 -29.02
CA GLY A 295 -15.33 3.38 -28.10
C GLY A 295 -16.71 3.78 -27.61
N ALA A 296 -17.30 4.88 -28.11
CA ALA A 296 -18.59 5.39 -27.64
C ALA A 296 -19.77 4.41 -27.78
N HIS A 297 -19.60 3.36 -28.59
CA HIS A 297 -20.56 2.25 -28.72
C HIS A 297 -20.54 1.28 -27.53
N ILE A 298 -19.47 1.28 -26.72
CA ILE A 298 -19.30 0.47 -25.52
C ILE A 298 -19.83 1.26 -24.33
N ARG A 299 -20.90 0.79 -23.71
CA ARG A 299 -21.49 1.40 -22.51
C ARG A 299 -21.44 0.43 -21.35
N GLU A 300 -21.00 0.91 -20.20
CA GLU A 300 -20.86 0.07 -19.00
C GLU A 300 -22.18 -0.57 -18.58
N MET A 301 -23.28 0.19 -18.68
CA MET A 301 -24.63 -0.27 -18.31
C MET A 301 -25.12 -1.45 -19.15
N ASP A 302 -24.59 -1.63 -20.37
CA ASP A 302 -25.00 -2.69 -21.27
C ASP A 302 -24.48 -4.07 -20.81
N TYR A 303 -23.50 -4.13 -19.89
CA TYR A 303 -22.95 -5.38 -19.33
C TYR A 303 -23.59 -5.79 -18.00
N TYR A 304 -24.51 -4.99 -17.46
CA TYR A 304 -25.25 -5.33 -16.25
C TYR A 304 -26.55 -6.06 -16.60
N ALA A 305 -26.98 -6.97 -15.72
CA ALA A 305 -28.31 -7.54 -15.78
C ALA A 305 -29.38 -6.44 -15.61
N SER A 306 -30.63 -6.73 -15.98
CA SER A 306 -31.75 -5.80 -15.78
C SER A 306 -31.99 -5.42 -14.31
N SER A 307 -31.52 -6.24 -13.36
CA SER A 307 -31.52 -5.95 -11.92
C SER A 307 -30.44 -4.93 -11.50
N GLY A 308 -29.45 -4.66 -12.36
CA GLY A 308 -28.27 -3.84 -12.05
C GLY A 308 -27.08 -4.65 -11.51
N ASP A 309 -27.18 -5.98 -11.43
CA ASP A 309 -26.09 -6.85 -10.95
C ASP A 309 -25.18 -7.29 -12.10
N PHE A 310 -23.87 -7.42 -11.83
CA PHE A 310 -22.93 -8.02 -12.77
C PHE A 310 -22.89 -9.54 -12.53
N ARG A 311 -23.43 -10.32 -13.48
CA ARG A 311 -23.59 -11.78 -13.36
C ARG A 311 -23.11 -12.46 -14.63
N ILE A 312 -22.50 -13.63 -14.44
CA ILE A 312 -21.99 -14.52 -15.49
C ILE A 312 -22.86 -15.77 -15.68
N ASP A 313 -23.97 -15.87 -14.96
CA ASP A 313 -24.93 -16.96 -15.10
C ASP A 313 -25.97 -16.65 -16.19
N LYS A 314 -26.98 -17.51 -16.31
CA LYS A 314 -28.05 -17.37 -17.33
C LYS A 314 -28.86 -16.07 -17.19
N GLU A 315 -28.79 -15.39 -16.04
CA GLU A 315 -29.47 -14.13 -15.78
C GLU A 315 -28.56 -12.92 -16.05
N GLY A 316 -27.33 -13.13 -16.55
CA GLY A 316 -26.42 -12.10 -17.03
C GLY A 316 -26.93 -11.36 -18.26
N SER A 317 -26.24 -10.26 -18.60
CA SER A 317 -26.58 -9.48 -19.79
C SER A 317 -26.40 -10.31 -21.07
N PRO A 318 -27.31 -10.24 -22.06
CA PRO A 318 -27.17 -10.95 -23.33
C PRO A 318 -26.07 -10.37 -24.24
N LEU A 319 -25.47 -9.24 -23.84
CA LEU A 319 -24.31 -8.63 -24.49
C LEU A 319 -22.98 -9.28 -24.07
N TYR A 320 -23.00 -10.12 -23.05
CA TYR A 320 -21.86 -10.90 -22.58
C TYR A 320 -21.62 -12.14 -23.46
#